data_AF-A0A944TBX4-F1
#
_entry.id   AF-A0A944TBX4-F1
#
_cell.length_a   1.000
_cell.length_b   1.000
_cell.length_c   1.000
_cell.angle_alpha   90.00
_cell.angle_beta   90.00
_cell.angle_gamma   90.00
#
_symmetry.space_group_name_H-M   'P 1'
#
loop_
_entity.id
_entity.type
_entity.pdbx_description
1 polymer ?
#
loop_
_entity_poly.entity_id
_entity_poly.type
_entity_poly.pdbx_seq_one_letter_code
_entity_poly.pdbx_strand_id
1 'polypeptide(L)' 'MSNRITIPAQVNGETVTRDVEPRQSLVDFLRENLELTGSHVGCEHGVCGACTVR' A
#
# COMPACT_ATOMS: atom_id res chain seq x y z
N MET A 1 14.92 3.96 14.45
CA MET A 1 15.28 4.94 13.41
C MET A 1 14.76 4.40 12.10
N SER A 2 13.73 5.04 11.55
CA SER A 2 13.04 4.56 10.35
C SER A 2 13.73 5.14 9.10
N ASN A 3 14.37 4.27 8.33
CA ASN A 3 14.94 4.64 7.03
C ASN A 3 13.80 4.68 6.01
N ARG A 4 13.39 5.87 5.58
CA ARG A 4 12.30 6.06 4.61
C ARG A 4 12.84 6.20 3.20
N ILE A 5 12.06 5.76 2.22
CA ILE A 5 12.38 5.87 0.80
C ILE A 5 11.25 6.58 0.06
N THR A 6 11.60 7.50 -0.82
CA THR A 6 10.64 8.16 -1.72
C THR A 6 10.41 7.26 -2.93
N ILE A 7 9.16 6.85 -3.17
CA ILE A 7 8.81 6.03 -4.34
C ILE A 7 7.71 6.69 -5.17
N PRO A 8 7.82 6.71 -6.51
CA PRO A 8 6.69 6.95 -7.38
C PRO A 8 5.90 5.66 -7.61
N ALA A 9 4.58 5.75 -7.65
CA ALA A 9 3.68 4.67 -8.01
C ALA A 9 2.55 5.20 -8.90
N GLN A 10 2.00 4.35 -9.77
CA GLN A 10 0.76 4.65 -10.48
C GLN A 10 -0.37 3.88 -9.79
N VAL A 11 -1.39 4.60 -9.32
CA VAL A 11 -2.57 4.03 -8.66
C VAL A 11 -3.81 4.54 -9.37
N ASN A 12 -4.63 3.63 -9.90
CA ASN A 12 -5.83 3.97 -10.67
C ASN A 12 -5.59 4.97 -11.83
N GLY A 13 -4.40 4.92 -12.44
CA GLY A 13 -4.00 5.81 -13.53
C GLY A 13 -3.41 7.17 -13.09
N GLU A 14 -3.37 7.45 -11.78
CA GLU A 14 -2.74 8.65 -11.23
C GLU A 14 -1.34 8.34 -10.69
N THR A 15 -0.36 9.17 -11.05
CA THR A 15 1.00 9.07 -10.49
C THR A 15 1.04 9.72 -9.11
N VAL A 16 1.39 8.94 -8.09
CA VAL A 16 1.55 9.37 -6.71
C VAL A 16 2.99 9.16 -6.24
N THR A 17 3.54 10.13 -5.51
CA THR A 17 4.88 10.04 -4.91
C THR A 17 4.78 10.21 -3.41
N ARG A 18 5.36 9.27 -2.64
CA ARG A 18 5.30 9.27 -1.17
C ARG A 18 6.59 8.72 -0.55
N ASP A 19 6.91 9.22 0.65
CA ASP A 19 7.93 8.65 1.52
C ASP A 19 7.33 7.52 2.35
N VAL A 20 7.85 6.32 2.18
CA VAL A 20 7.34 5.09 2.83
C VAL A 20 8.43 4.37 3.60
N GLU A 21 8.01 3.55 4.57
CA GLU A 21 8.91 2.58 5.17
C GLU A 21 9.14 1.42 4.17
N PRO A 22 10.37 0.92 3.99
CA PRO A 22 10.64 -0.21 3.09
C PRO A 22 9.85 -1.49 3.40
N ARG A 23 9.36 -1.62 4.64
CA ARG A 23 8.57 -2.75 5.13
C ARG A 23 7.05 -2.53 5.04
N GLN A 24 6.60 -1.35 4.62
CA GLN A 24 5.18 -1.05 4.51
C GLN A 24 4.57 -1.91 3.39
N SER A 25 3.46 -2.60 3.69
CA SER A 25 2.77 -3.39 2.69
C SER A 25 2.00 -2.49 1.70
N LEU A 26 1.76 -2.97 0.49
CA LEU A 26 0.99 -2.20 -0.50
C LEU A 26 -0.45 -1.92 -0.02
N VAL A 27 -1.09 -2.87 0.66
CA VAL A 27 -2.46 -2.67 1.15
C VAL A 27 -2.52 -1.60 2.24
N ASP A 28 -1.52 -1.53 3.12
CA ASP A 28 -1.44 -0.46 4.12
C ASP A 28 -1.14 0.88 3.47
N PHE A 29 -0.23 0.92 2.47
CA PHE A 29 0.03 2.13 1.71
C PHE A 29 -1.24 2.70 1.05
N LEU A 30 -2.03 1.84 0.39
CA LEU A 30 -3.28 2.26 -0.25
C LEU A 30 -4.29 2.78 0.78
N ARG A 31 -4.46 2.07 1.89
CA ARG A 31 -5.48 2.39 2.91
C ARG A 31 -5.11 3.57 3.79
N GLU A 32 -3.86 3.68 4.21
CA GLU A 32 -3.40 4.66 5.20
C GLU A 32 -2.80 5.90 4.54
N ASN A 33 -1.99 5.75 3.49
CA ASN A 33 -1.31 6.89 2.88
C ASN A 33 -2.13 7.57 1.79
N LEU A 34 -2.96 6.80 1.07
CA LEU A 34 -3.81 7.29 -0.01
C LEU A 34 -5.30 7.29 0.34
N GLU A 35 -5.67 6.81 1.53
CA GLU A 35 -7.06 6.75 2.00
C GLU A 35 -8.01 5.95 1.07
N LEU A 36 -7.47 5.04 0.25
CA LEU A 36 -8.20 4.16 -0.64
C LEU A 36 -8.59 2.87 0.10
N THR A 37 -9.74 2.88 0.77
CA THR A 37 -10.13 1.83 1.72
C THR A 37 -10.83 0.60 1.11
N GLY A 38 -10.91 0.50 -0.23
CA GLY A 38 -11.62 -0.58 -0.92
C GLY A 38 -10.95 -1.96 -0.81
N SER A 39 -9.61 -2.01 -0.70
CA SER A 39 -8.88 -3.24 -0.40
C SER A 39 -8.87 -3.48 1.12
N HIS A 40 -9.03 -4.74 1.54
CA HIS A 40 -9.15 -5.09 2.95
C HIS A 40 -7.97 -5.92 3.46
N VAL A 41 -7.54 -5.65 4.69
CA VAL A 41 -6.60 -6.53 5.41
C VAL A 41 -7.41 -7.62 6.09
N GLY A 42 -7.15 -8.87 5.72
CA GLY A 42 -7.82 -10.06 6.27
C GLY A 42 -6.85 -10.94 7.05
N CYS A 43 -6.12 -11.80 6.35
CA CYS A 43 -5.24 -12.80 6.98
C CYS A 43 -3.80 -12.34 7.21
N GLU A 44 -3.36 -11.24 6.60
CA GLU A 44 -1.97 -10.70 6.62
C GLU A 44 -0.85 -11.62 6.09
N HIS A 45 -1.15 -12.90 5.82
CA HIS A 45 -0.17 -13.91 5.39
C HIS A 45 -0.49 -14.50 4.00
N GLY A 46 -1.32 -13.82 3.20
CA GLY A 46 -1.56 -14.15 1.79
C GLY A 46 -2.54 -15.29 1.48
N VAL A 47 -3.26 -15.84 2.46
CA VAL A 47 -4.16 -17.00 2.26
C VAL A 47 -5.61 -16.67 1.89
N CYS A 48 -6.11 -15.47 2.19
CA CYS A 48 -7.55 -15.15 2.05
C CYS A 48 -7.94 -14.34 0.79
N GLY A 49 -7.00 -13.64 0.15
CA GLY A 49 -7.28 -12.79 -1.01
C GLY A 49 -8.01 -11.46 -0.74
N ALA A 50 -8.30 -11.10 0.51
CA ALA A 50 -9.01 -9.85 0.83
C ALA A 50 -8.29 -8.56 0.37
N CYS A 51 -6.97 -8.62 0.22
CA CYS A 51 -6.12 -7.50 -0.20
C CYS A 51 -5.66 -7.58 -1.67
N THR A 52 -6.31 -8.39 -2.51
CA THR A 52 -5.91 -8.54 -3.92
C THR A 52 -6.14 -7.24 -4.70
N VAL A 53 -5.11 -6.80 -5.43
CA VAL A 53 -5.08 -5.62 -6.31
C VAL A 53 -4.34 -5.94 -7.61
N ARG A 54 -4.41 -5.06 -8.62
CA ARG A 54 -3.77 -5.19 -9.94
C ARG A 54 -3.01 -3.93 -10.31
#